data_AF-A0A7C3HCQ0-F1
#
_entry.id   AF-A0A7C3HCQ0-F1
#
_cell.length_a   1.000
_cell.length_b   1.000
_cell.length_c   1.000
_cell.angle_alpha   90.00
_cell.angle_beta   90.00
_cell.angle_gamma   90.00
#
_symmetry.space_group_name_H-M   'P 1'
#
loop_
_entity.id
_entity.type
_entity.pdbx_description
1 polymer ?
#
loop_
_entity_poly.entity_id
_entity_poly.type
_entity_poly.pdbx_seq_one_letter_code
_entity_poly.pdbx_strand_id
1 'polypeptide(L)'
;MTVKEMEDAYQQLHRQLLRGELDEDEFKSQVERLRFEDALGRQWKIGWYTGQWYRYDEGLWILDEPQEDAGPAAIEADDLADYAESSRKRPAAIGLAVLLAVLVCLAAAALLVGWGADWWRGQQARFMAATQAAQAATSTATPLPTEPPPTPTATTLPTATPTKRPQPTPTRPAPTPTETATEPPAPTPTQGTVSAAAPTATPALSGRILFPLYDPNPDRRTFDIWAVDLRSGERQVIVKQASQPALSPNAQRLAYRSWDSARQGLLVQEQTDGNTWVWVNYAEAARPSWSPDNQNIVFPSQQESDRQWRVYRTRGLDVSRVQRHGGDIFGRVPIWLSDGRIVYWECPQNKCGLYVMRDDGTNFVRLTSGEHDTAPAASPDGEQIAFMSNRDGNWEVYLVSTRPPAGQTEAGFKRLTRHPARDGIPVWSPDGRWIAFASDRGGAWAIWAMRPDGSGQHKLFDLGGPLE
;
A
#
# COMPACT_ATOMS: atom_id res chain seq x y z
N MET A 1 12.15 17.07 31.51
CA MET A 1 12.46 17.40 30.11
C MET A 1 11.45 18.42 29.66
N THR A 2 11.80 19.41 28.86
CA THR A 2 10.84 20.29 28.18
C THR A 2 10.34 19.63 26.88
N VAL A 3 9.29 20.18 26.27
CA VAL A 3 8.79 19.76 24.93
C VAL A 3 9.95 19.75 23.93
N LYS A 4 10.72 20.84 23.88
CA LYS A 4 11.89 20.99 23.01
C LYS A 4 12.98 19.95 23.30
N GLU A 5 13.28 19.67 24.56
CA GLU A 5 14.28 18.65 24.92
C GLU A 5 13.83 17.23 24.52
N MET A 6 12.54 16.93 24.58
CA MET A 6 11.95 15.67 24.09
C MET A 6 12.06 15.54 22.58
N GLU A 7 11.72 16.61 21.84
CA GLU A 7 11.84 16.64 20.38
C GLU A 7 13.30 16.51 19.95
N ASP A 8 14.22 17.24 20.59
CA ASP A 8 15.65 17.15 20.31
C ASP A 8 16.19 15.74 20.57
N ALA A 9 15.77 15.10 21.68
CA ALA A 9 16.14 13.72 22.00
C ALA A 9 15.58 12.72 20.99
N TYR A 10 14.32 12.85 20.60
CA TYR A 10 13.70 12.02 19.57
C TYR A 10 14.42 12.17 18.22
N GLN A 11 14.70 13.40 17.79
CA GLN A 11 15.40 13.68 16.55
C GLN A 11 16.85 13.20 16.57
N GLN A 12 17.51 13.20 17.73
CA GLN A 12 18.83 12.58 17.88
C GLN A 12 18.78 11.07 17.67
N LEU A 13 17.88 10.36 18.36
CA LEU A 13 17.69 8.92 18.21
C LEU A 13 17.30 8.54 16.77
N HIS A 14 16.43 9.34 16.15
CA HIS A 14 16.01 9.13 14.77
C HIS A 14 17.18 9.28 13.78
N ARG A 15 18.06 10.28 13.99
CA ARG A 15 19.29 10.41 13.18
C ARG A 15 20.25 9.24 13.36
N GLN A 16 20.35 8.67 14.57
CA GLN A 16 21.19 7.49 14.83
C GLN A 16 20.64 6.26 14.12
N LEU A 17 19.32 6.05 14.13
CA LEU A 17 18.65 5.01 13.34
C LEU A 17 18.95 5.17 11.84
N LEU A 18 18.82 6.39 11.30
CA LEU A 18 19.08 6.66 9.88
C LEU A 18 20.54 6.44 9.45
N ARG A 19 21.49 6.56 10.38
CA ARG A 19 22.91 6.27 10.14
C ARG A 19 23.27 4.80 10.37
N GLY A 20 22.33 3.97 10.84
CA GLY A 20 22.58 2.58 11.22
C GLY A 20 23.39 2.43 12.50
N GLU A 21 23.45 3.47 13.34
CA GLU A 21 24.09 3.44 14.66
C GLU A 21 23.18 2.77 15.71
N LEU A 22 21.87 2.74 15.46
CA LEU A 22 20.86 2.01 16.23
C LEU A 22 20.08 1.10 15.29
N ASP A 23 19.72 -0.10 15.77
CA ASP A 23 18.70 -0.92 15.11
C ASP A 23 17.27 -0.47 15.52
N GLU A 24 16.28 -1.03 14.84
CA GLU A 24 14.88 -0.62 15.00
C GLU A 24 14.30 -0.97 16.40
N ASP A 25 14.71 -2.10 16.97
CA ASP A 25 14.29 -2.55 18.30
C ASP A 25 14.90 -1.65 19.39
N GLU A 26 16.16 -1.27 19.22
CA GLU A 26 16.88 -0.37 20.10
C GLU A 26 16.31 1.05 20.03
N PHE A 27 16.04 1.56 18.82
CA PHE A 27 15.38 2.84 18.62
C PHE A 27 14.00 2.89 19.28
N LYS A 28 13.15 1.88 19.05
CA LYS A 28 11.85 1.74 19.69
C LYS A 28 11.96 1.77 21.21
N SER A 29 12.86 0.95 21.77
CA SER A 29 13.10 0.85 23.20
C SER A 29 13.55 2.19 23.80
N GLN A 30 14.42 2.92 23.11
CA GLN A 30 14.92 4.21 23.57
C GLN A 30 13.86 5.32 23.49
N VAL A 31 13.08 5.39 22.40
CA VAL A 31 11.99 6.38 22.29
C VAL A 31 10.84 6.06 23.25
N GLU A 32 10.51 4.79 23.49
CA GLU A 32 9.50 4.41 24.48
C GLU A 32 9.90 4.78 25.93
N ARG A 33 11.17 5.10 26.19
CA ARG A 33 11.62 5.66 27.47
C ARG A 33 11.49 7.17 27.55
N LEU A 34 11.33 7.86 26.42
CA LEU A 34 11.10 9.30 26.38
C LEU A 34 9.68 9.57 26.90
N ARG A 35 9.60 10.19 28.08
CA ARG A 35 8.38 10.59 28.76
C ARG A 35 8.54 11.99 29.34
N PHE A 36 7.48 12.76 29.26
CA PHE A 36 7.39 14.10 29.81
C PHE A 36 6.11 14.23 30.63
N GLU A 37 6.15 14.99 31.72
CA GLU A 37 4.97 15.36 32.49
C GLU A 37 4.92 16.89 32.53
N ASP A 38 3.78 17.46 32.14
CA ASP A 38 3.62 18.91 32.07
C ASP A 38 3.24 19.54 33.42
N ALA A 39 3.16 20.88 33.48
CA ALA A 39 2.81 21.62 34.68
C ALA A 39 1.42 21.27 35.27
N LEU A 40 0.54 20.63 34.49
CA LEU A 40 -0.79 20.18 34.90
C LEU A 40 -0.79 18.70 35.34
N GLY A 41 0.38 18.05 35.41
CA GLY A 41 0.52 16.64 35.81
C GLY A 41 0.09 15.64 34.73
N ARG A 42 -0.04 16.09 33.47
CA ARG A 42 -0.43 15.21 32.35
C ARG A 42 0.81 14.57 31.77
N GLN A 43 0.75 13.26 31.52
CA GLN A 43 1.87 12.52 30.95
C GLN A 43 1.85 12.55 29.43
N TRP A 44 3.02 12.68 28.84
CA TRP A 44 3.25 12.86 27.42
C TRP A 44 4.33 11.92 26.90
N LYS A 45 4.20 11.51 25.65
CA LYS A 45 5.23 10.78 24.92
C LYS A 45 5.24 11.16 23.44
N ILE A 46 6.38 10.93 22.80
CA ILE A 46 6.45 10.89 21.34
C ILE A 46 6.32 9.43 20.91
N GLY A 47 5.39 9.14 20.01
CA GLY A 47 5.26 7.81 19.44
C GLY A 47 6.52 7.47 18.64
N TRP A 48 7.22 6.40 19.02
CA TRP A 48 8.49 6.02 18.38
C TRP A 48 8.36 5.82 16.86
N TYR A 49 7.20 5.37 16.38
CA TYR A 49 6.93 5.11 14.97
C TYR A 49 6.15 6.25 14.27
N THR A 50 5.52 7.16 15.01
CA THR A 50 4.73 8.27 14.42
C THR A 50 5.45 9.61 14.47
N GLY A 51 6.39 9.79 15.39
CA GLY A 51 6.96 11.10 15.72
C GLY A 51 5.93 12.10 16.27
N GLN A 52 4.70 11.66 16.55
CA GLN A 52 3.62 12.51 17.04
C GLN A 52 3.53 12.44 18.57
N TRP A 53 2.99 13.51 19.14
CA TRP A 53 2.73 13.63 20.55
C TRP A 53 1.48 12.87 20.98
N TYR A 54 1.58 12.18 22.11
CA TYR A 54 0.44 11.55 22.77
C TYR A 54 0.38 11.98 24.22
N ARG A 55 -0.83 12.24 24.71
CA ARG A 55 -1.14 12.48 26.11
C ARG A 55 -1.77 11.24 26.73
N TYR A 56 -1.43 10.95 27.98
CA TYR A 56 -2.08 9.90 28.76
C TYR A 56 -3.38 10.45 29.36
N ASP A 57 -4.48 9.77 29.09
CA ASP A 57 -5.82 10.13 29.53
C ASP A 57 -6.61 8.83 29.84
N GLU A 58 -7.11 8.70 31.07
CA GLU A 58 -7.95 7.57 31.52
C GLU A 58 -7.46 6.16 31.12
N GLY A 59 -6.15 5.91 31.15
CA GLY A 59 -5.58 4.59 30.81
C GLY A 59 -5.16 4.43 29.35
N LEU A 60 -5.36 5.45 28.52
CA LEU A 60 -5.07 5.43 27.09
C LEU A 60 -4.11 6.55 26.70
N TRP A 61 -3.32 6.31 25.65
CA TRP A 61 -2.52 7.34 24.98
C TRP A 61 -3.31 7.90 23.81
N ILE A 62 -3.74 9.16 23.90
CA ILE A 62 -4.50 9.85 22.87
C ILE A 62 -3.60 10.85 22.13
N LEU A 63 -3.82 11.00 20.82
CA LEU A 63 -3.10 12.00 20.01
C LEU A 63 -3.49 13.39 20.50
N ASP A 64 -2.49 14.17 20.91
CA ASP A 64 -2.67 15.52 21.45
C ASP A 64 -1.35 16.29 21.31
N GLU A 65 -1.34 17.62 21.44
CA GLU A 65 -0.13 18.43 21.33
C GLU A 65 0.18 19.15 22.65
N PRO A 66 1.41 19.02 23.20
CA PRO A 66 1.78 19.71 24.42
C PRO A 66 1.91 21.21 24.14
N GLN A 67 1.35 22.03 25.03
CA GLN A 67 1.59 23.47 24.97
C GLN A 67 2.96 23.76 25.59
N GLU A 68 3.84 24.45 24.86
CA GLU A 68 5.10 24.91 25.42
C GLU A 68 4.83 25.90 26.56
N ASP A 69 5.37 25.62 27.74
CA ASP A 69 5.16 26.42 28.95
C ASP A 69 5.46 27.91 28.68
N ALA A 70 4.43 28.74 28.82
CA ALA A 70 4.62 30.05 29.41
C ALA A 70 5.20 29.82 30.82
N GLY A 71 6.48 30.14 31.01
CA GLY A 71 7.19 29.94 32.28
C GLY A 71 6.51 30.65 33.47
N PRO A 72 6.97 30.39 34.71
CA PRO A 72 6.25 30.72 35.94
C PRO A 72 6.38 32.20 36.35
N ALA A 73 5.98 33.11 35.47
CA ALA A 73 5.82 34.52 35.78
C ALA A 73 4.47 35.01 35.22
N ALA A 74 3.58 35.32 36.16
CA ALA A 74 2.25 35.91 35.99
C ALA A 74 1.18 35.00 35.38
N ILE A 75 0.71 34.01 36.17
CA ILE A 75 -0.74 33.77 36.19
C ILE A 75 -1.25 34.68 37.31
N GLU A 76 -1.62 35.91 36.96
CA GLU A 76 -2.44 36.72 37.86
C GLU A 76 -3.83 36.08 37.96
N ALA A 77 -4.48 36.25 39.11
CA ALA A 77 -5.80 35.68 39.40
C ALA A 77 -6.89 36.10 38.38
N ASP A 78 -6.60 37.04 37.48
CA ASP A 78 -7.46 37.48 36.39
C ASP A 78 -7.46 36.51 35.18
N ASP A 79 -6.38 35.76 34.91
CA ASP A 79 -6.31 34.86 33.73
C ASP A 79 -7.15 33.57 33.90
N LEU A 80 -7.33 33.11 35.14
CA LEU A 80 -8.24 32.01 35.45
C LEU A 80 -9.72 32.43 35.33
N ALA A 81 -10.01 33.73 35.49
CA ALA A 81 -11.34 34.29 35.28
C ALA A 81 -11.62 34.52 33.79
N ASP A 82 -10.63 34.96 33.00
CA ASP A 82 -10.81 35.26 31.58
C ASP A 82 -10.98 33.98 30.72
N TYR A 83 -10.36 32.87 31.12
CA TYR A 83 -10.61 31.56 30.49
C TYR A 83 -12.02 31.02 30.83
N ALA A 84 -12.49 31.23 32.06
CA ALA A 84 -13.85 30.88 32.48
C ALA A 84 -14.92 31.82 31.90
N GLU A 85 -14.57 33.07 31.58
CA GLU A 85 -15.48 34.10 31.06
C GLU A 85 -15.52 34.17 29.52
N SER A 86 -14.43 33.83 28.82
CA SER A 86 -14.43 33.67 27.34
C SER A 86 -15.31 32.51 26.88
N SER A 87 -15.51 31.49 27.74
CA SER A 87 -16.48 30.43 27.54
C SER A 87 -17.96 30.89 27.69
N ARG A 88 -18.20 32.10 28.24
CA ARG A 88 -19.54 32.64 28.54
C ARG A 88 -20.03 33.76 27.63
N LYS A 89 -19.20 34.31 26.72
CA LYS A 89 -19.64 35.41 25.83
C LYS A 89 -19.41 35.09 24.34
N ARG A 90 -20.40 34.43 23.72
CA ARG A 90 -20.69 34.52 22.27
C ARG A 90 -22.01 35.30 22.08
N PRO A 91 -22.16 36.13 21.02
CA PRO A 91 -23.23 37.12 20.95
C PRO A 91 -24.63 36.51 20.73
N ALA A 92 -25.64 37.23 21.21
CA ALA A 92 -27.04 36.84 21.41
C ALA A 92 -27.91 36.59 20.14
N ALA A 93 -27.32 36.12 19.03
CA ALA A 93 -28.09 35.72 17.84
C ALA A 93 -28.36 34.20 17.75
N ILE A 94 -27.76 33.39 18.64
CA ILE A 94 -27.89 31.92 18.63
C ILE A 94 -28.95 31.43 19.63
N GLY A 95 -29.33 32.24 20.63
CA GLY A 95 -30.25 31.86 21.70
C GLY A 95 -31.67 31.51 21.22
N LEU A 96 -32.21 32.20 20.21
CA LEU A 96 -33.56 31.93 19.72
C LEU A 96 -33.63 30.66 18.85
N ALA A 97 -32.57 30.36 18.10
CA ALA A 97 -32.48 29.17 17.25
C ALA A 97 -32.25 27.89 18.05
N VAL A 98 -31.45 27.96 19.13
CA VAL A 98 -31.23 26.82 20.04
C VAL A 98 -32.46 26.55 20.91
N LEU A 99 -33.19 27.58 21.36
CA LEU A 99 -34.44 27.37 22.12
C LEU A 99 -35.54 26.72 21.24
N LEU A 100 -35.63 27.11 19.96
CA LEU A 100 -36.53 26.48 18.99
C LEU A 100 -36.11 25.04 18.67
N ALA A 101 -34.81 24.76 18.52
CA ALA A 101 -34.30 23.42 18.29
C ALA A 101 -34.49 22.50 19.51
N VAL A 102 -34.31 23.00 20.74
CA VAL A 102 -34.54 22.25 21.97
C VAL A 102 -36.03 21.98 22.19
N LEU A 103 -36.93 22.92 21.86
CA LEU A 103 -38.39 22.69 21.92
C LEU A 103 -38.85 21.68 20.86
N VAL A 104 -38.28 21.70 19.65
CA VAL A 104 -38.55 20.70 18.60
C VAL A 104 -37.99 19.32 19.00
N CYS A 105 -36.80 19.25 19.63
CA CYS A 105 -36.23 18.01 20.15
C CYS A 105 -37.00 17.46 21.36
N LEU A 106 -37.55 18.31 22.24
CA LEU A 106 -38.38 17.87 23.37
C LEU A 106 -39.77 17.41 22.92
N ALA A 107 -40.35 18.01 21.87
CA ALA A 107 -41.58 17.52 21.24
C ALA A 107 -41.35 16.19 20.48
N ALA A 108 -40.18 16.01 19.85
CA ALA A 108 -39.79 14.74 19.22
C ALA A 108 -39.47 13.64 20.25
N ALA A 109 -38.86 13.98 21.39
CA ALA A 109 -38.60 13.06 22.49
C ALA A 109 -39.90 12.61 23.18
N ALA A 110 -40.91 13.49 23.31
CA ALA A 110 -42.22 13.13 23.85
C ALA A 110 -43.02 12.18 22.93
N LEU A 111 -42.75 12.18 21.61
CA LEU A 111 -43.33 11.21 20.67
C LEU A 111 -42.56 9.87 20.60
N LEU A 112 -41.26 9.86 20.92
CA LEU A 112 -40.43 8.64 20.95
C LEU A 112 -40.52 7.86 22.28
N VAL A 113 -40.86 8.50 23.39
CA VAL A 113 -41.10 7.82 24.68
C VAL A 113 -42.42 7.02 24.66
N GLY A 114 -43.34 7.31 23.74
CA GLY A 114 -44.56 6.53 23.53
C GLY A 114 -44.38 5.21 22.76
N TRP A 115 -43.24 4.99 22.09
CA TRP A 115 -43.01 3.81 21.21
C TRP A 115 -41.89 2.87 21.71
N GLY A 116 -41.15 3.24 22.76
CA GLY A 116 -40.03 2.45 23.30
C GLY A 116 -40.41 1.32 24.27
N ALA A 117 -41.65 1.27 24.77
CA ALA A 117 -42.05 0.30 25.80
C ALA A 117 -42.29 -1.13 25.26
N ASP A 118 -42.54 -1.28 23.96
CA ASP A 118 -42.83 -2.60 23.35
C ASP A 118 -41.59 -3.29 22.76
N TRP A 119 -40.58 -2.53 22.36
CA TRP A 119 -39.33 -3.08 21.85
C TRP A 119 -38.49 -3.76 22.94
N TRP A 120 -38.47 -3.20 24.16
CA TRP A 120 -37.71 -3.78 25.28
C TRP A 120 -38.33 -5.09 25.80
N ARG A 121 -39.66 -5.23 25.77
CA ARG A 121 -40.32 -6.50 26.16
C ARG A 121 -40.01 -7.66 25.19
N GLY A 122 -39.79 -7.36 23.90
CA GLY A 122 -39.43 -8.37 22.89
C GLY A 122 -37.98 -8.88 22.97
N GLN A 123 -37.05 -8.05 23.43
CA GLN A 123 -35.63 -8.41 23.57
C GLN A 123 -35.36 -9.31 24.79
N GLN A 124 -36.02 -9.06 25.92
CA GLN A 124 -35.86 -9.89 27.12
C GLN A 124 -36.40 -11.32 26.94
N ALA A 125 -37.50 -11.49 26.18
CA ALA A 125 -38.05 -12.82 25.88
C ALA A 125 -37.11 -13.67 24.99
N ARG A 126 -36.36 -13.03 24.07
CA ARG A 126 -35.38 -13.71 23.20
C ARG A 126 -34.13 -14.14 23.95
N PHE A 127 -33.66 -13.33 24.90
CA PHE A 127 -32.49 -13.69 25.71
C PHE A 127 -32.75 -14.88 26.64
N MET A 128 -33.95 -14.98 27.22
CA MET A 128 -34.34 -16.10 28.09
C MET A 128 -34.51 -17.41 27.31
N ALA A 129 -35.02 -17.37 26.07
CA ALA A 129 -35.13 -18.55 25.21
C ALA A 129 -33.75 -19.07 24.74
N ALA A 130 -32.80 -18.17 24.46
CA ALA A 130 -31.45 -18.54 24.05
C ALA A 130 -30.63 -19.18 25.19
N THR A 131 -30.84 -18.73 26.44
CA THR A 131 -30.17 -19.32 27.61
C THR A 131 -30.73 -20.70 27.97
N GLN A 132 -32.03 -20.94 27.78
CA GLN A 132 -32.64 -22.27 27.97
C GLN A 132 -32.20 -23.29 26.90
N ALA A 133 -31.97 -22.86 25.66
CA ALA A 133 -31.47 -23.72 24.59
C ALA A 133 -29.98 -24.09 24.78
N ALA A 134 -29.16 -23.20 25.32
CA ALA A 134 -27.75 -23.46 25.59
C ALA A 134 -27.52 -24.45 26.75
N GLN A 135 -28.39 -24.44 27.77
CA GLN A 135 -28.31 -25.37 28.90
C GLN A 135 -28.79 -26.80 28.56
N ALA A 136 -29.64 -26.98 27.55
CA ALA A 136 -30.06 -28.30 27.09
C ALA A 136 -28.97 -29.05 26.30
N ALA A 137 -28.04 -28.33 25.65
CA ALA A 137 -27.01 -28.91 24.78
C ALA A 137 -25.77 -29.45 25.52
N THR A 138 -25.60 -29.14 26.81
CA THR A 138 -24.40 -29.52 27.59
C THR A 138 -24.51 -30.84 28.35
N SER A 139 -25.63 -31.56 28.23
CA SER A 139 -25.90 -32.78 29.03
C SER A 139 -25.57 -34.10 28.34
N THR A 140 -25.02 -34.09 27.12
CA THR A 140 -24.62 -35.32 26.39
C THR A 140 -23.22 -35.20 25.81
N ALA A 141 -22.20 -35.47 26.62
CA ALA A 141 -20.85 -35.76 26.14
C ALA A 141 -20.17 -36.80 27.04
N THR A 142 -19.94 -37.99 26.49
CA THR A 142 -19.22 -39.13 27.11
C THR A 142 -17.70 -38.94 26.94
N PRO A 143 -16.84 -39.28 27.93
CA PRO A 143 -15.39 -39.05 27.81
C PRO A 143 -14.67 -40.18 27.04
N LEU A 144 -13.64 -39.82 26.25
CA LEU A 144 -12.66 -40.73 25.63
C LEU A 144 -11.43 -40.97 26.53
N PRO A 145 -10.68 -42.07 26.35
CA PRO A 145 -9.66 -42.52 27.30
C PRO A 145 -8.30 -41.82 27.13
N THR A 146 -7.57 -41.78 28.24
CA THR A 146 -6.30 -41.08 28.47
C THR A 146 -5.10 -41.89 27.97
N GLU A 147 -4.18 -41.25 27.23
CA GLU A 147 -2.92 -41.84 26.74
C GLU A 147 -1.73 -41.36 27.62
N PRO A 148 -0.71 -42.22 27.91
CA PRO A 148 0.37 -41.89 28.85
C PRO A 148 1.51 -41.07 28.21
N PRO A 149 2.36 -40.41 29.02
CA PRO A 149 3.33 -39.42 28.54
C PRO A 149 4.63 -40.03 27.98
N PRO A 150 5.35 -39.31 27.09
CA PRO A 150 6.59 -39.81 26.49
C PRO A 150 7.82 -39.64 27.38
N THR A 151 8.78 -40.56 27.21
CA THR A 151 10.11 -40.59 27.86
C THR A 151 11.13 -39.76 27.05
N PRO A 152 12.11 -39.07 27.68
CA PRO A 152 13.04 -38.20 26.95
C PRO A 152 14.22 -38.98 26.35
N THR A 153 14.61 -38.66 25.12
CA THR A 153 15.83 -39.16 24.47
C THR A 153 16.82 -38.01 24.25
N ALA A 154 18.07 -38.28 24.62
CA ALA A 154 19.17 -37.34 24.78
C ALA A 154 19.75 -36.78 23.47
N THR A 155 20.24 -35.55 23.59
CA THR A 155 21.04 -34.75 22.67
C THR A 155 22.39 -35.38 22.32
N THR A 156 22.76 -35.36 21.04
CA THR A 156 24.17 -35.44 20.60
C THR A 156 24.46 -34.39 19.52
N LEU A 157 25.40 -33.48 19.80
CA LEU A 157 26.02 -32.57 18.82
C LEU A 157 26.98 -33.33 17.89
N PRO A 158 27.18 -32.86 16.65
CA PRO A 158 28.41 -33.12 15.92
C PRO A 158 29.32 -31.89 15.78
N THR A 159 30.60 -32.21 15.91
CA THR A 159 31.83 -31.43 15.93
C THR A 159 32.21 -30.83 14.56
N ALA A 160 32.89 -29.68 14.60
CA ALA A 160 33.45 -28.95 13.46
C ALA A 160 34.74 -29.56 12.87
N THR A 161 35.02 -29.29 11.58
CA THR A 161 36.35 -29.46 10.94
C THR A 161 36.45 -28.53 9.71
N PRO A 162 37.65 -28.22 9.15
CA PRO A 162 38.11 -26.83 9.05
C PRO A 162 38.33 -26.32 7.61
N THR A 163 38.45 -25.01 7.54
CA THR A 163 38.61 -24.10 6.40
C THR A 163 39.86 -24.35 5.55
N LYS A 164 39.72 -24.36 4.22
CA LYS A 164 40.83 -24.29 3.24
C LYS A 164 40.92 -22.90 2.61
N ARG A 165 42.14 -22.36 2.58
CA ARG A 165 42.59 -21.07 2.02
C ARG A 165 42.71 -21.13 0.48
N PRO A 166 42.39 -20.06 -0.27
CA PRO A 166 42.68 -19.96 -1.70
C PRO A 166 44.08 -19.38 -1.97
N GLN A 167 44.76 -19.89 -3.00
CA GLN A 167 46.02 -19.38 -3.55
C GLN A 167 45.80 -19.03 -5.04
N PRO A 168 46.36 -17.91 -5.57
CA PRO A 168 46.06 -17.41 -6.92
C PRO A 168 47.06 -17.92 -7.98
N THR A 169 46.88 -17.49 -9.24
CA THR A 169 47.86 -17.32 -10.38
C THR A 169 47.45 -18.10 -11.66
N PRO A 170 47.80 -17.71 -12.92
CA PRO A 170 48.03 -16.40 -13.55
C PRO A 170 47.21 -16.15 -14.87
N THR A 171 47.24 -14.90 -15.31
CA THR A 171 46.86 -14.34 -16.63
C THR A 171 47.73 -14.88 -17.79
N ARG A 172 47.15 -15.02 -18.99
CA ARG A 172 47.89 -15.19 -20.27
C ARG A 172 47.30 -14.27 -21.37
N PRO A 173 48.13 -13.65 -22.24
CA PRO A 173 47.73 -12.52 -23.08
C PRO A 173 47.18 -12.90 -24.47
N ALA A 174 46.59 -11.89 -25.12
CA ALA A 174 46.02 -11.89 -26.47
C ALA A 174 47.04 -12.08 -27.61
N PRO A 175 46.57 -12.52 -28.79
CA PRO A 175 47.14 -12.13 -30.08
C PRO A 175 46.13 -11.45 -31.02
N THR A 176 46.62 -10.43 -31.74
CA THR A 176 45.97 -9.69 -32.85
C THR A 176 46.26 -10.38 -34.23
N PRO A 177 45.79 -9.88 -35.40
CA PRO A 177 44.93 -10.59 -36.34
C PRO A 177 45.66 -11.10 -37.60
N THR A 178 45.06 -12.01 -38.38
CA THR A 178 45.50 -12.27 -39.76
C THR A 178 44.34 -12.71 -40.66
N GLU A 179 44.13 -11.87 -41.68
CA GLU A 179 43.69 -12.06 -43.07
C GLU A 179 42.78 -13.21 -43.56
N THR A 180 41.88 -12.74 -44.42
CA THR A 180 40.96 -13.36 -45.38
C THR A 180 41.56 -14.50 -46.23
N ALA A 181 40.81 -15.59 -46.37
CA ALA A 181 40.85 -16.48 -47.53
C ALA A 181 39.46 -17.07 -47.81
N THR A 182 39.11 -17.18 -49.09
CA THR A 182 37.77 -17.46 -49.65
C THR A 182 37.62 -18.93 -50.10
N GLU A 183 36.48 -19.55 -49.70
CA GLU A 183 35.68 -20.69 -50.25
C GLU A 183 36.29 -22.11 -50.46
N PRO A 184 35.50 -23.20 -50.25
CA PRO A 184 34.44 -23.70 -51.18
C PRO A 184 33.10 -24.15 -50.50
N PRO A 185 32.03 -24.50 -51.27
CA PRO A 185 30.65 -24.58 -50.77
C PRO A 185 30.34 -25.82 -49.91
N ALA A 186 29.33 -25.65 -49.06
CA ALA A 186 28.87 -26.61 -48.06
C ALA A 186 28.19 -27.87 -48.66
N PRO A 187 28.37 -29.06 -48.05
CA PRO A 187 27.54 -30.21 -48.34
C PRO A 187 26.16 -30.08 -47.67
N THR A 188 25.10 -30.40 -48.42
CA THR A 188 23.72 -30.51 -47.94
C THR A 188 23.60 -31.55 -46.82
N PRO A 189 23.11 -31.20 -45.61
CA PRO A 189 22.81 -32.20 -44.59
C PRO A 189 21.40 -32.78 -44.79
N THR A 190 21.37 -34.11 -44.85
CA THR A 190 20.20 -35.00 -44.83
C THR A 190 19.23 -34.65 -43.69
N GLN A 191 17.93 -34.63 -43.99
CA GLN A 191 16.88 -34.43 -42.99
C GLN A 191 16.90 -35.57 -41.95
N GLY A 192 17.44 -35.26 -40.77
CA GLY A 192 17.17 -36.03 -39.56
C GLY A 192 15.82 -35.61 -39.00
N THR A 193 14.91 -36.56 -38.81
CA THR A 193 13.63 -36.36 -38.13
C THR A 193 13.91 -35.93 -36.70
N VAL A 194 13.86 -34.62 -36.43
CA VAL A 194 13.85 -34.10 -35.06
C VAL A 194 12.50 -34.47 -34.48
N SER A 195 12.49 -35.47 -33.60
CA SER A 195 11.35 -35.75 -32.73
C SER A 195 11.01 -34.46 -31.99
N ALA A 196 9.90 -33.84 -32.36
CA ALA A 196 9.39 -32.65 -31.70
C ALA A 196 9.28 -32.96 -30.20
N ALA A 197 10.06 -32.26 -29.38
CA ALA A 197 9.85 -32.26 -27.95
C ALA A 197 8.39 -31.86 -27.72
N ALA A 198 7.65 -32.70 -26.98
CA ALA A 198 6.30 -32.39 -26.56
C ALA A 198 6.29 -30.98 -25.96
N PRO A 199 5.26 -30.15 -26.23
CA PRO A 199 5.19 -28.81 -25.68
C PRO A 199 5.34 -28.91 -24.17
N THR A 200 6.42 -28.36 -23.64
CA THR A 200 6.67 -28.27 -22.21
C THR A 200 5.42 -27.69 -21.58
N ALA A 201 4.74 -28.49 -20.75
CA ALA A 201 3.48 -28.08 -20.14
C ALA A 201 3.64 -26.66 -19.60
N THR A 202 2.75 -25.75 -20.00
CA THR A 202 2.80 -24.38 -19.51
C THR A 202 2.79 -24.48 -17.98
N PRO A 203 3.83 -23.98 -17.29
CA PRO A 203 3.91 -24.11 -15.84
C PRO A 203 2.62 -23.55 -15.25
N ALA A 204 1.96 -24.34 -14.40
CA ALA A 204 0.71 -23.94 -13.78
C ALA A 204 0.87 -22.58 -13.11
N LEU A 205 -0.04 -21.65 -13.38
CA LEU A 205 -0.11 -20.36 -12.72
C LEU A 205 -0.18 -20.59 -11.21
N SER A 206 0.66 -19.88 -10.46
CA SER A 206 0.73 -19.98 -9.01
C SER A 206 1.09 -18.65 -8.39
N GLY A 207 0.79 -18.48 -7.12
CA GLY A 207 0.96 -17.22 -6.39
C GLY A 207 -0.37 -16.65 -5.95
N ARG A 208 -0.35 -15.43 -5.44
CA ARG A 208 -1.53 -14.72 -4.96
C ARG A 208 -1.76 -13.45 -5.78
N ILE A 209 -3.01 -13.13 -6.05
CA ILE A 209 -3.42 -11.84 -6.64
C ILE A 209 -4.16 -11.05 -5.57
N LEU A 210 -3.68 -9.84 -5.29
CA LEU A 210 -4.37 -8.88 -4.43
C LEU A 210 -5.20 -7.94 -5.31
N PHE A 211 -6.44 -7.67 -4.92
CA PHE A 211 -7.33 -6.78 -5.66
C PHE A 211 -8.34 -6.12 -4.74
N PRO A 212 -8.70 -4.85 -4.99
CA PRO A 212 -9.82 -4.23 -4.30
C PRO A 212 -11.14 -4.76 -4.84
N LEU A 213 -12.12 -4.98 -3.97
CA LEU A 213 -13.48 -5.30 -4.36
C LEU A 213 -14.44 -4.36 -3.61
N TYR A 214 -15.36 -3.75 -4.35
CA TYR A 214 -16.37 -2.88 -3.75
C TYR A 214 -17.33 -3.68 -2.87
N ASP A 215 -17.52 -3.24 -1.63
CA ASP A 215 -18.54 -3.72 -0.73
C ASP A 215 -19.82 -2.88 -0.91
N PRO A 216 -20.90 -3.46 -1.50
CA PRO A 216 -22.14 -2.75 -1.73
C PRO A 216 -22.99 -2.54 -0.47
N ASN A 217 -22.55 -3.00 0.71
CA ASN A 217 -23.26 -2.81 1.97
C ASN A 217 -23.57 -1.30 2.17
N PRO A 218 -24.85 -0.92 2.33
CA PRO A 218 -25.26 0.48 2.49
C PRO A 218 -24.55 1.24 3.60
N ASP A 219 -24.13 0.54 4.66
CA ASP A 219 -23.50 1.14 5.84
C ASP A 219 -21.99 1.38 5.65
N ARG A 220 -21.37 0.74 4.63
CA ARG A 220 -19.94 0.86 4.35
C ARG A 220 -19.68 1.61 3.05
N ARG A 221 -20.19 1.08 1.92
CA ARG A 221 -19.95 1.62 0.56
C ARG A 221 -18.47 1.90 0.27
N THR A 222 -17.58 1.05 0.76
CA THR A 222 -16.11 1.14 0.59
C THR A 222 -15.56 -0.05 -0.18
N PHE A 223 -14.25 -0.10 -0.38
CA PHE A 223 -13.55 -1.27 -0.93
C PHE A 223 -12.91 -2.10 0.18
N ASP A 224 -12.78 -3.40 -0.04
CA ASP A 224 -11.93 -4.29 0.75
C ASP A 224 -10.85 -4.88 -0.17
N ILE A 225 -9.62 -5.07 0.34
CA ILE A 225 -8.56 -5.76 -0.37
C ILE A 225 -8.71 -7.25 -0.12
N TRP A 226 -8.89 -8.00 -1.20
CA TRP A 226 -8.95 -9.46 -1.22
C TRP A 226 -7.65 -10.04 -1.76
N ALA A 227 -7.35 -11.27 -1.37
CA ALA A 227 -6.38 -12.11 -2.03
C ALA A 227 -7.05 -13.39 -2.56
N VAL A 228 -6.68 -13.80 -3.76
CA VAL A 228 -6.96 -15.14 -4.30
C VAL A 228 -5.65 -15.90 -4.43
N ASP A 229 -5.59 -17.10 -3.85
CA ASP A 229 -4.52 -18.05 -4.16
C ASP A 229 -4.83 -18.80 -5.47
N LEU A 230 -3.92 -18.71 -6.45
CA LEU A 230 -4.17 -19.23 -7.80
C LEU A 230 -4.13 -20.75 -7.91
N ARG A 231 -3.58 -21.47 -6.91
CA ARG A 231 -3.55 -22.93 -6.93
C ARG A 231 -4.81 -23.54 -6.34
N SER A 232 -5.23 -23.02 -5.19
CA SER A 232 -6.40 -23.50 -4.45
C SER A 232 -7.70 -22.84 -4.90
N GLY A 233 -7.63 -21.62 -5.45
CA GLY A 233 -8.80 -20.78 -5.71
C GLY A 233 -9.38 -20.14 -4.45
N GLU A 234 -8.75 -20.35 -3.29
CA GLU A 234 -9.21 -19.82 -2.01
C GLU A 234 -9.15 -18.29 -2.02
N ARG A 235 -10.22 -17.66 -1.51
CA ARG A 235 -10.34 -16.21 -1.38
C ARG A 235 -10.42 -15.80 0.07
N GLN A 236 -9.70 -14.74 0.41
CA GLN A 236 -9.73 -14.16 1.75
C GLN A 236 -9.63 -12.63 1.68
N VAL A 237 -10.31 -11.96 2.61
CA VAL A 237 -10.13 -10.52 2.84
C VAL A 237 -8.81 -10.34 3.58
N ILE A 238 -7.93 -9.48 3.06
CA ILE A 238 -6.65 -9.12 3.68
C ILE A 238 -6.81 -7.85 4.51
N VAL A 239 -7.43 -6.82 3.93
CA VAL A 239 -7.64 -5.53 4.60
C VAL A 239 -9.04 -5.01 4.29
N LYS A 240 -9.75 -4.56 5.31
CA LYS A 240 -11.07 -3.93 5.18
C LYS A 240 -10.95 -2.42 4.97
N GLN A 241 -11.89 -1.82 4.26
CA GLN A 241 -11.94 -0.37 3.97
C GLN A 241 -10.62 0.10 3.34
N ALA A 242 -10.15 -0.62 2.33
CA ALA A 242 -8.88 -0.38 1.68
C ALA A 242 -8.97 -0.65 0.17
N SER A 243 -8.22 0.12 -0.63
CA SER A 243 -8.04 -0.13 -2.07
C SER A 243 -6.60 0.12 -2.51
N GLN A 244 -6.32 -0.15 -3.79
CA GLN A 244 -5.03 0.12 -4.43
C GLN A 244 -3.83 -0.50 -3.69
N PRO A 245 -3.84 -1.84 -3.48
CA PRO A 245 -2.75 -2.55 -2.81
C PRO A 245 -1.43 -2.43 -3.59
N ALA A 246 -0.33 -2.24 -2.87
CA ALA A 246 1.03 -2.31 -3.39
C ALA A 246 1.92 -3.08 -2.40
N LEU A 247 2.32 -4.27 -2.81
CA LEU A 247 3.24 -5.09 -2.04
C LEU A 247 4.67 -4.60 -2.24
N SER A 248 5.47 -4.56 -1.17
CA SER A 248 6.90 -4.26 -1.27
C SER A 248 7.63 -5.36 -2.06
N PRO A 249 8.74 -5.03 -2.76
CA PRO A 249 9.52 -6.02 -3.51
C PRO A 249 9.90 -7.28 -2.72
N ASN A 250 10.17 -7.16 -1.41
CA ASN A 250 10.48 -8.27 -0.52
C ASN A 250 9.25 -9.00 0.06
N ALA A 251 8.03 -8.58 -0.31
CA ALA A 251 6.75 -9.11 0.15
C ALA A 251 6.48 -9.01 1.66
N GLN A 252 7.24 -8.20 2.40
CA GLN A 252 7.06 -8.04 3.85
C GLN A 252 6.02 -6.98 4.21
N ARG A 253 5.78 -5.99 3.33
CA ARG A 253 4.88 -4.88 3.59
C ARG A 253 3.85 -4.69 2.50
N LEU A 254 2.63 -4.37 2.88
CA LEU A 254 1.54 -3.99 1.99
C LEU A 254 1.17 -2.53 2.23
N ALA A 255 1.45 -1.66 1.25
CA ALA A 255 0.92 -0.31 1.22
C ALA A 255 -0.45 -0.30 0.55
N TYR A 256 -1.35 0.55 1.00
CA TYR A 256 -2.68 0.68 0.41
C TYR A 256 -3.31 2.03 0.73
N ARG A 257 -4.34 2.39 -0.04
CA ARG A 257 -5.20 3.54 0.25
C ARG A 257 -6.29 3.14 1.23
N SER A 258 -6.45 3.90 2.30
CA SER A 258 -7.48 3.67 3.31
C SER A 258 -8.76 4.48 3.02
N TRP A 259 -9.90 3.81 3.22
CA TRP A 259 -11.26 4.36 3.22
C TRP A 259 -11.83 4.48 4.63
N ASP A 260 -11.07 4.14 5.66
CA ASP A 260 -11.43 4.37 7.05
C ASP A 260 -11.45 5.89 7.30
N SER A 261 -12.60 6.42 7.70
CA SER A 261 -12.77 7.86 7.98
C SER A 261 -11.89 8.34 9.12
N ALA A 262 -11.49 7.46 10.05
CA ALA A 262 -10.60 7.81 11.15
C ALA A 262 -9.12 7.79 10.74
N ARG A 263 -8.76 7.09 9.65
CA ARG A 263 -7.38 6.87 9.22
C ARG A 263 -7.29 6.97 7.70
N GLN A 264 -7.40 8.18 7.18
CA GLN A 264 -7.34 8.44 5.74
C GLN A 264 -5.90 8.51 5.20
N GLY A 265 -5.75 8.29 3.90
CA GLY A 265 -4.48 8.38 3.18
C GLY A 265 -3.86 7.02 2.88
N LEU A 266 -2.54 6.94 2.94
CA LEU A 266 -1.80 5.70 2.70
C LEU A 266 -1.43 5.05 4.02
N LEU A 267 -1.82 3.79 4.17
CA LEU A 267 -1.44 2.95 5.30
C LEU A 267 -0.49 1.86 4.81
N VAL A 268 0.34 1.38 5.71
CA VAL A 268 1.21 0.22 5.48
C VAL A 268 0.92 -0.83 6.53
N GLN A 269 0.82 -2.07 6.10
CA GLN A 269 0.63 -3.24 6.93
C GLN A 269 1.83 -4.20 6.83
N GLU A 270 2.41 -4.58 7.97
CA GLU A 270 3.36 -5.69 8.06
C GLU A 270 2.65 -7.02 7.78
N GLN A 271 3.23 -7.84 6.90
CA GLN A 271 2.66 -9.13 6.51
C GLN A 271 2.93 -10.24 7.54
N THR A 272 3.88 -10.03 8.45
CA THR A 272 4.27 -11.02 9.47
C THR A 272 3.28 -11.10 10.63
N ASP A 273 2.79 -9.97 11.10
CA ASP A 273 1.92 -9.86 12.27
C ASP A 273 0.60 -9.09 12.01
N GLY A 274 0.44 -8.49 10.83
CA GLY A 274 -0.74 -7.73 10.45
C GLY A 274 -0.81 -6.31 11.03
N ASN A 275 0.22 -5.87 11.75
CA ASN A 275 0.29 -4.52 12.30
C ASN A 275 0.20 -3.49 11.18
N THR A 276 -0.55 -2.42 11.42
CA THR A 276 -0.90 -1.42 10.41
C THR A 276 -0.73 -0.01 10.98
N TRP A 277 -0.13 0.88 10.19
CA TRP A 277 0.06 2.28 10.57
C TRP A 277 -0.21 3.22 9.39
N VAL A 278 -0.56 4.47 9.72
CA VAL A 278 -0.70 5.55 8.76
C VAL A 278 0.69 5.98 8.32
N TRP A 279 0.98 5.85 7.03
CA TRP A 279 2.26 6.24 6.42
C TRP A 279 2.21 7.65 5.84
N VAL A 280 1.09 8.00 5.19
CA VAL A 280 0.79 9.35 4.70
C VAL A 280 -0.65 9.68 5.06
N ASN A 281 -0.88 10.79 5.73
CA ASN A 281 -2.21 11.23 6.17
C ASN A 281 -2.91 12.18 5.18
N TYR A 282 -2.46 12.24 3.94
CA TYR A 282 -3.09 13.05 2.89
C TYR A 282 -4.30 12.30 2.35
N ALA A 283 -5.50 12.89 2.46
CA ALA A 283 -6.75 12.21 2.10
C ALA A 283 -6.80 11.75 0.62
N GLU A 284 -6.16 12.51 -0.27
CA GLU A 284 -6.08 12.22 -1.71
C GLU A 284 -4.88 11.35 -2.10
N ALA A 285 -4.01 10.98 -1.16
CA ALA A 285 -2.92 10.07 -1.46
C ALA A 285 -3.47 8.69 -1.88
N ALA A 286 -2.96 8.20 -3.00
CA ALA A 286 -3.50 7.04 -3.70
C ALA A 286 -2.37 6.29 -4.41
N ARG A 287 -2.66 5.09 -4.94
CA ARG A 287 -1.77 4.33 -5.84
C ARG A 287 -0.30 4.32 -5.37
N PRO A 288 -0.03 3.84 -4.14
CA PRO A 288 1.33 3.74 -3.64
C PRO A 288 2.14 2.81 -4.54
N SER A 289 3.42 3.11 -4.73
CA SER A 289 4.38 2.19 -5.34
C SER A 289 5.68 2.20 -4.56
N TRP A 290 6.16 1.02 -4.21
CA TRP A 290 7.38 0.84 -3.43
C TRP A 290 8.63 0.98 -4.29
N SER A 291 9.64 1.65 -3.76
CA SER A 291 10.99 1.65 -4.34
C SER A 291 11.64 0.27 -4.24
N PRO A 292 12.63 -0.03 -5.10
CA PRO A 292 13.31 -1.33 -5.13
C PRO A 292 14.02 -1.71 -3.83
N ASP A 293 14.44 -0.70 -3.05
CA ASP A 293 15.08 -0.86 -1.73
C ASP A 293 14.07 -1.14 -0.60
N ASN A 294 12.76 -1.16 -0.89
CA ASN A 294 11.66 -1.31 0.06
C ASN A 294 11.53 -0.16 1.08
N GLN A 295 12.23 0.97 0.93
CA GLN A 295 12.25 2.04 1.93
C GLN A 295 11.34 3.23 1.62
N ASN A 296 11.02 3.44 0.35
CA ASN A 296 10.34 4.64 -0.12
C ASN A 296 9.05 4.27 -0.85
N ILE A 297 8.06 5.15 -0.78
CA ILE A 297 6.82 5.03 -1.55
C ILE A 297 6.68 6.29 -2.41
N VAL A 298 6.41 6.11 -3.71
CA VAL A 298 5.94 7.19 -4.59
C VAL A 298 4.43 7.14 -4.70
N PHE A 299 3.78 8.29 -4.73
CA PHE A 299 2.32 8.40 -4.82
C PHE A 299 1.90 9.78 -5.37
N PRO A 300 0.71 9.93 -5.98
CA PRO A 300 0.14 11.22 -6.33
C PRO A 300 -0.79 11.74 -5.22
N SER A 301 -0.88 13.07 -5.07
CA SER A 301 -1.87 13.70 -4.19
C SER A 301 -2.26 15.10 -4.69
N GLN A 302 -3.45 15.58 -4.26
CA GLN A 302 -3.95 16.96 -4.45
C GLN A 302 -4.01 17.71 -3.11
N GLN A 303 -3.15 17.34 -2.14
CA GLN A 303 -3.16 17.87 -0.78
C GLN A 303 -2.99 19.40 -0.71
N GLU A 304 -2.29 19.98 -1.68
CA GLU A 304 -2.07 21.43 -1.72
C GLU A 304 -3.36 22.22 -1.95
N SER A 305 -3.37 23.48 -1.52
CA SER A 305 -4.54 24.36 -1.60
C SER A 305 -5.03 24.63 -3.01
N ASP A 306 -4.16 24.54 -4.02
CA ASP A 306 -4.52 24.68 -5.44
C ASP A 306 -5.16 23.42 -6.05
N ARG A 307 -5.20 22.32 -5.28
CA ARG A 307 -5.78 21.02 -5.65
C ARG A 307 -5.19 20.44 -6.94
N GLN A 308 -3.99 20.87 -7.34
CA GLN A 308 -3.32 20.28 -8.49
C GLN A 308 -2.65 18.96 -8.09
N TRP A 309 -2.79 17.95 -8.94
CA TRP A 309 -2.11 16.68 -8.77
C TRP A 309 -0.60 16.89 -8.79
N ARG A 310 0.09 16.35 -7.80
CA ARG A 310 1.55 16.31 -7.74
C ARG A 310 2.05 14.92 -7.41
N VAL A 311 3.25 14.62 -7.87
CA VAL A 311 3.98 13.41 -7.47
C VAL A 311 4.76 13.69 -6.18
N TYR A 312 4.53 12.87 -5.17
CA TYR A 312 5.23 12.87 -3.89
C TYR A 312 6.02 11.58 -3.74
N ARG A 313 7.08 11.66 -2.92
CA ARG A 313 7.80 10.50 -2.42
C ARG A 313 7.86 10.56 -0.90
N THR A 314 7.92 9.40 -0.27
CA THR A 314 8.20 9.26 1.16
C THR A 314 9.52 8.55 1.39
N ARG A 315 10.25 8.93 2.44
CA ARG A 315 11.34 8.14 3.01
C ARG A 315 11.09 8.01 4.51
N GLY A 316 10.59 6.85 4.95
CA GLY A 316 9.95 6.77 6.26
C GLY A 316 8.77 7.74 6.33
N LEU A 317 8.74 8.58 7.37
CA LEU A 317 7.69 9.59 7.57
C LEU A 317 7.94 10.92 6.84
N ASP A 318 9.14 11.11 6.28
CA ASP A 318 9.45 12.34 5.53
C ASP A 318 8.76 12.29 4.17
N VAL A 319 7.88 13.25 3.91
CA VAL A 319 7.13 13.37 2.66
C VAL A 319 7.62 14.59 1.90
N SER A 320 8.18 14.36 0.71
CA SER A 320 8.67 15.43 -0.15
C SER A 320 8.03 15.38 -1.54
N ARG A 321 7.77 16.55 -2.13
CA ARG A 321 7.40 16.65 -3.55
C ARG A 321 8.57 16.21 -4.43
N VAL A 322 8.27 15.44 -5.47
CA VAL A 322 9.25 15.14 -6.51
C VAL A 322 9.29 16.31 -7.47
N GLN A 323 10.49 16.87 -7.69
CA GLN A 323 10.67 18.10 -8.45
C GLN A 323 11.51 17.87 -9.69
N ARG A 324 11.23 18.66 -10.73
CA ARG A 324 12.00 18.75 -11.97
C ARG A 324 12.31 20.21 -12.26
N HIS A 325 13.60 20.53 -12.44
CA HIS A 325 14.08 21.90 -12.67
C HIS A 325 13.61 22.92 -11.60
N GLY A 326 13.54 22.50 -10.33
CA GLY A 326 13.11 23.35 -9.21
C GLY A 326 11.59 23.59 -9.13
N GLY A 327 10.80 22.94 -9.99
CA GLY A 327 9.34 22.99 -9.97
C GLY A 327 8.70 21.64 -9.68
N ASP A 328 7.45 21.68 -9.24
CA ASP A 328 6.65 20.47 -8.97
C ASP A 328 6.28 19.75 -10.27
N ILE A 329 6.15 18.42 -10.18
CA ILE A 329 5.67 17.60 -11.30
C ILE A 329 4.18 17.40 -11.16
N PHE A 330 3.40 17.93 -12.10
CA PHE A 330 1.94 17.86 -12.10
C PHE A 330 1.42 16.52 -12.66
N GLY A 331 1.91 15.43 -12.07
CA GLY A 331 1.74 14.08 -12.59
C GLY A 331 0.84 13.19 -11.73
N ARG A 332 0.46 12.04 -12.30
CA ARG A 332 -0.39 11.01 -11.68
C ARG A 332 0.18 9.61 -11.91
N VAL A 333 -0.41 8.63 -11.24
CA VAL A 333 -0.12 7.19 -11.37
C VAL A 333 1.38 6.84 -11.35
N PRO A 334 2.17 7.38 -10.40
CA PRO A 334 3.59 7.11 -10.36
C PRO A 334 3.86 5.65 -9.94
N ILE A 335 4.84 5.01 -10.55
CA ILE A 335 5.37 3.70 -10.17
C ILE A 335 6.89 3.73 -10.19
N TRP A 336 7.51 2.96 -9.30
CA TRP A 336 8.95 2.69 -9.36
C TRP A 336 9.27 1.58 -10.36
N LEU A 337 10.41 1.74 -11.03
CA LEU A 337 11.09 0.67 -11.75
C LEU A 337 12.13 0.01 -10.84
N SER A 338 12.49 -1.24 -11.14
CA SER A 338 13.53 -1.99 -10.43
C SER A 338 14.91 -1.32 -10.46
N ASP A 339 15.16 -0.44 -11.44
CA ASP A 339 16.40 0.34 -11.56
C ASP A 339 16.37 1.71 -10.86
N GLY A 340 15.33 2.00 -10.06
CA GLY A 340 15.22 3.23 -9.28
C GLY A 340 14.77 4.46 -10.10
N ARG A 341 14.25 4.25 -11.31
CA ARG A 341 13.52 5.30 -12.03
C ARG A 341 12.03 5.29 -11.65
N ILE A 342 11.35 6.39 -11.92
CA ILE A 342 9.91 6.56 -11.70
C ILE A 342 9.22 6.74 -13.05
N VAL A 343 8.18 5.95 -13.31
CA VAL A 343 7.24 6.16 -14.42
C VAL A 343 5.98 6.83 -13.89
N TYR A 344 5.46 7.82 -14.59
CA TYR A 344 4.28 8.59 -14.18
C TYR A 344 3.57 9.16 -15.41
N TRP A 345 2.30 9.49 -15.27
CA TRP A 345 1.56 10.26 -16.29
C TRP A 345 1.74 11.75 -16.06
N GLU A 346 1.94 12.54 -17.11
CA GLU A 346 1.98 14.00 -17.07
C GLU A 346 1.50 14.58 -18.42
N CYS A 347 1.19 15.88 -18.47
CA CYS A 347 0.92 16.60 -19.72
C CYS A 347 1.66 17.96 -19.83
N PRO A 348 3.00 17.95 -19.89
CA PRO A 348 3.76 19.18 -20.07
C PRO A 348 3.56 19.73 -21.49
N GLN A 349 3.16 21.00 -21.60
CA GLN A 349 2.99 21.69 -22.89
C GLN A 349 2.13 20.92 -23.91
N ASN A 350 1.01 20.34 -23.45
CA ASN A 350 0.09 19.55 -24.26
C ASN A 350 0.69 18.25 -24.85
N LYS A 351 1.79 17.73 -24.27
CA LYS A 351 2.39 16.44 -24.63
C LYS A 351 2.00 15.37 -23.60
N CYS A 352 0.72 15.04 -23.52
CA CYS A 352 0.22 14.10 -22.52
C CYS A 352 0.75 12.67 -22.74
N GLY A 353 1.00 11.93 -21.67
CA GLY A 353 1.33 10.51 -21.74
C GLY A 353 2.13 10.05 -20.53
N LEU A 354 2.69 8.84 -20.63
CA LEU A 354 3.61 8.29 -19.63
C LEU A 354 5.02 8.82 -19.88
N TYR A 355 5.68 9.20 -18.80
CA TYR A 355 7.06 9.66 -18.74
C TYR A 355 7.84 8.77 -17.79
N VAL A 356 9.14 8.64 -18.02
CA VAL A 356 10.09 8.03 -17.08
C VAL A 356 11.13 9.07 -16.67
N MET A 357 11.59 9.05 -15.43
CA MET A 357 12.66 9.91 -14.93
C MET A 357 13.41 9.25 -13.78
N ARG A 358 14.54 9.83 -13.36
CA ARG A 358 15.15 9.54 -12.06
C ARG A 358 14.38 10.23 -10.93
N ASP A 359 14.52 9.76 -9.71
CA ASP A 359 13.82 10.29 -8.54
C ASP A 359 14.23 11.73 -8.15
N ASP A 360 15.36 12.20 -8.67
CA ASP A 360 15.83 13.60 -8.61
C ASP A 360 15.26 14.49 -9.73
N GLY A 361 14.38 13.95 -10.58
CA GLY A 361 13.75 14.65 -11.70
C GLY A 361 14.60 14.74 -12.97
N THR A 362 15.81 14.18 -12.97
CA THR A 362 16.69 14.16 -14.15
C THR A 362 16.34 13.02 -15.11
N ASN A 363 16.92 13.06 -16.32
CA ASN A 363 16.71 12.05 -17.38
C ASN A 363 15.22 11.78 -17.68
N PHE A 364 14.40 12.83 -17.68
CA PHE A 364 12.99 12.70 -18.01
C PHE A 364 12.81 12.42 -19.51
N VAL A 365 12.06 11.37 -19.86
CA VAL A 365 11.81 10.95 -21.24
C VAL A 365 10.35 10.55 -21.39
N ARG A 366 9.72 10.96 -22.49
CA ARG A 366 8.34 10.58 -22.84
C ARG A 366 8.33 9.16 -23.40
N LEU A 367 7.54 8.28 -22.80
CA LEU A 367 7.35 6.89 -23.24
C LEU A 367 6.18 6.75 -24.20
N THR A 368 5.06 7.42 -23.93
CA THR A 368 3.82 7.24 -24.70
C THR A 368 3.19 8.57 -25.11
N SER A 369 2.28 8.50 -26.10
CA SER A 369 1.62 9.70 -26.64
C SER A 369 0.11 9.80 -26.38
N GLY A 370 -0.50 8.83 -25.70
CA GLY A 370 -1.93 8.80 -25.45
C GLY A 370 -2.33 9.67 -24.25
N GLU A 371 -3.35 10.51 -24.44
CA GLU A 371 -3.82 11.45 -23.42
C GLU A 371 -4.32 10.76 -22.14
N HIS A 372 -4.99 9.62 -22.30
CA HIS A 372 -5.57 8.86 -21.19
C HIS A 372 -4.77 7.60 -20.83
N ASP A 373 -3.51 7.50 -21.25
CA ASP A 373 -2.63 6.40 -20.85
C ASP A 373 -2.50 6.37 -19.31
N THR A 374 -2.79 5.23 -18.70
CA THR A 374 -2.86 5.13 -17.23
C THR A 374 -2.60 3.70 -16.75
N ALA A 375 -2.65 3.49 -15.43
CA ALA A 375 -2.37 2.23 -14.75
C ALA A 375 -1.09 1.53 -15.27
N PRO A 376 0.07 2.22 -15.27
CA PRO A 376 1.31 1.59 -15.68
C PRO A 376 1.69 0.48 -14.67
N ALA A 377 2.25 -0.60 -15.18
CA ALA A 377 2.82 -1.68 -14.42
C ALA A 377 4.14 -2.12 -15.06
N ALA A 378 5.22 -2.04 -14.29
CA ALA A 378 6.56 -2.40 -14.75
C ALA A 378 6.75 -3.92 -14.79
N SER A 379 7.44 -4.40 -15.82
CA SER A 379 8.01 -5.73 -15.81
C SER A 379 9.03 -5.87 -14.68
N PRO A 380 9.26 -7.07 -14.11
CA PRO A 380 10.21 -7.25 -13.01
C PRO A 380 11.65 -6.82 -13.34
N ASP A 381 12.05 -6.96 -14.61
CA ASP A 381 13.35 -6.48 -15.13
C ASP A 381 13.41 -4.95 -15.35
N GLY A 382 12.28 -4.26 -15.22
CA GLY A 382 12.16 -2.81 -15.40
C GLY A 382 12.29 -2.33 -16.85
N GLU A 383 12.31 -3.22 -17.83
CA GLU A 383 12.54 -2.86 -19.24
C GLU A 383 11.27 -2.48 -20.00
N GLN A 384 10.11 -2.91 -19.50
CA GLN A 384 8.83 -2.74 -20.17
C GLN A 384 7.76 -2.25 -19.20
N ILE A 385 6.80 -1.48 -19.73
CA ILE A 385 5.59 -1.07 -19.02
C ILE A 385 4.39 -1.63 -19.75
N ALA A 386 3.59 -2.43 -19.05
CA ALA A 386 2.22 -2.69 -19.44
C ALA A 386 1.36 -1.54 -18.92
N PHE A 387 0.44 -1.02 -19.73
CA PHE A 387 -0.44 0.08 -19.34
C PHE A 387 -1.78 -0.02 -20.05
N MET A 388 -2.79 0.70 -19.56
CA MET A 388 -4.09 0.78 -20.23
C MET A 388 -4.24 2.10 -20.98
N SER A 389 -4.86 2.05 -22.16
CA SER A 389 -5.14 3.21 -23.00
C SER A 389 -6.48 3.03 -23.71
N ASN A 390 -7.16 4.14 -23.99
CA ASN A 390 -8.38 4.17 -24.80
C ASN A 390 -8.17 4.80 -26.19
N ARG A 391 -6.92 4.91 -26.63
CA ARG A 391 -6.49 5.64 -27.84
C ARG A 391 -7.16 5.18 -29.13
N ASP A 392 -7.71 3.98 -29.17
CA ASP A 392 -8.42 3.41 -30.33
C ASP A 392 -9.93 3.23 -30.09
N GLY A 393 -10.48 3.96 -29.11
CA GLY A 393 -11.91 4.01 -28.83
C GLY A 393 -12.41 2.97 -27.82
N ASN A 394 -11.54 2.05 -27.37
CA ASN A 394 -11.84 1.09 -26.31
C ASN A 394 -10.68 0.99 -25.32
N TRP A 395 -10.95 0.66 -24.05
CA TRP A 395 -9.89 0.40 -23.08
C TRP A 395 -9.20 -0.92 -23.39
N GLU A 396 -7.89 -0.84 -23.62
CA GLU A 396 -7.05 -1.98 -23.98
C GLU A 396 -5.72 -1.93 -23.23
N VAL A 397 -5.08 -3.09 -23.10
CA VAL A 397 -3.73 -3.21 -22.54
C VAL A 397 -2.69 -3.11 -23.64
N TYR A 398 -1.69 -2.26 -23.42
CA TYR A 398 -0.55 -2.02 -24.30
C TYR A 398 0.75 -2.22 -23.54
N LEU A 399 1.84 -2.30 -24.30
CA LEU A 399 3.20 -2.47 -23.84
C LEU A 399 4.07 -1.36 -24.46
N VAL A 400 5.07 -0.86 -23.72
CA VAL A 400 6.09 0.08 -24.22
C VAL A 400 7.42 -0.17 -23.51
N SER A 401 8.55 0.16 -24.14
CA SER A 401 9.87 0.12 -23.52
C SER A 401 10.08 1.28 -22.54
N THR A 402 10.78 1.04 -21.43
CA THR A 402 11.23 2.08 -20.48
C THR A 402 12.52 2.77 -20.91
N ARG A 403 13.19 2.27 -21.94
CA ARG A 403 14.47 2.81 -22.47
C ARG A 403 14.34 3.05 -23.98
N PRO A 404 13.48 3.99 -24.39
CA PRO A 404 13.38 4.33 -25.80
C PRO A 404 14.71 4.90 -26.31
N PRO A 405 15.06 4.67 -27.59
CA PRO A 405 16.16 5.39 -28.22
C PRO A 405 15.95 6.91 -28.12
N ALA A 406 17.05 7.66 -28.06
CA ALA A 406 16.99 9.12 -27.92
C ALA A 406 16.09 9.74 -29.00
N GLY A 407 15.13 10.57 -28.57
CA GLY A 407 14.17 11.24 -29.45
C GLY A 407 13.01 10.38 -29.95
N GLN A 408 12.92 9.10 -29.58
CA GLN A 408 11.79 8.23 -29.92
C GLN A 408 10.78 8.16 -28.77
N THR A 409 9.50 8.32 -29.09
CA THR A 409 8.38 7.99 -28.22
C THR A 409 7.72 6.71 -28.76
N GLU A 410 7.11 5.90 -27.89
CA GLU A 410 6.45 4.65 -28.26
C GLU A 410 7.41 3.55 -28.77
N ALA A 411 8.66 3.55 -28.29
CA ALA A 411 9.59 2.47 -28.60
C ALA A 411 9.11 1.14 -28.03
N GLY A 412 9.13 0.07 -28.84
CA GLY A 412 8.62 -1.24 -28.44
C GLY A 412 7.11 -1.26 -28.21
N PHE A 413 6.37 -0.25 -28.70
CA PHE A 413 4.94 -0.15 -28.50
C PHE A 413 4.17 -1.31 -29.13
N LYS A 414 3.29 -1.95 -28.36
CA LYS A 414 2.49 -3.08 -28.80
C LYS A 414 1.14 -3.12 -28.10
N ARG A 415 0.06 -3.29 -28.87
CA ARG A 415 -1.27 -3.62 -28.35
C ARG A 415 -1.35 -5.11 -27.99
N LEU A 416 -1.68 -5.43 -26.74
CA LEU A 416 -1.74 -6.81 -26.23
C LEU A 416 -3.16 -7.39 -26.28
N THR A 417 -4.19 -6.57 -26.08
CA THR A 417 -5.60 -6.99 -26.13
C THR A 417 -6.33 -6.33 -27.31
N ARG A 418 -7.34 -6.99 -27.88
CA ARG A 418 -8.10 -6.50 -29.05
C ARG A 418 -9.59 -6.83 -28.97
N HIS A 419 -10.14 -6.95 -27.76
CA HIS A 419 -11.52 -7.41 -27.58
C HIS A 419 -12.48 -6.21 -27.53
N PRO A 420 -13.74 -6.32 -28.01
CA PRO A 420 -14.75 -5.26 -27.83
C PRO A 420 -15.11 -4.91 -26.36
N ALA A 421 -14.52 -5.60 -25.40
CA ALA A 421 -14.75 -5.43 -23.97
C ALA A 421 -13.67 -4.51 -23.41
N ARG A 422 -13.88 -3.93 -22.23
CA ARG A 422 -12.88 -3.09 -21.60
C ARG A 422 -11.84 -3.97 -20.92
N ASP A 423 -10.58 -3.81 -21.33
CA ASP A 423 -9.43 -4.49 -20.75
C ASP A 423 -8.50 -3.44 -20.12
N GLY A 424 -8.05 -3.67 -18.88
CA GLY A 424 -7.21 -2.68 -18.20
C GLY A 424 -6.64 -3.12 -16.86
N ILE A 425 -6.03 -2.17 -16.15
CA ILE A 425 -5.38 -2.36 -14.83
C ILE A 425 -4.42 -3.57 -14.87
N PRO A 426 -3.41 -3.56 -15.76
CA PRO A 426 -2.48 -4.68 -15.86
C PRO A 426 -1.57 -4.74 -14.63
N VAL A 427 -1.15 -5.94 -14.24
CA VAL A 427 -0.07 -6.19 -13.27
C VAL A 427 0.79 -7.35 -13.74
N TRP A 428 2.11 -7.26 -13.51
CA TRP A 428 3.05 -8.32 -13.88
C TRP A 428 3.16 -9.37 -12.76
N SER A 429 3.33 -10.63 -13.15
CA SER A 429 3.79 -11.64 -12.20
C SER A 429 5.25 -11.35 -11.81
N PRO A 430 5.67 -11.65 -10.57
CA PRO A 430 7.05 -11.42 -10.11
C PRO A 430 8.11 -12.17 -10.93
N ASP A 431 7.72 -13.28 -11.57
CA ASP A 431 8.59 -14.07 -12.45
C ASP A 431 8.63 -13.55 -13.90
N GLY A 432 7.86 -12.51 -14.23
CA GLY A 432 7.82 -11.88 -15.55
C GLY A 432 7.12 -12.70 -16.64
N ARG A 433 6.58 -13.88 -16.32
CA ARG A 433 5.99 -14.81 -17.31
C ARG A 433 4.54 -14.51 -17.65
N TRP A 434 3.85 -13.71 -16.85
CA TRP A 434 2.44 -13.43 -16.97
C TRP A 434 2.11 -11.95 -16.71
N ILE A 435 1.06 -11.49 -17.37
CA ILE A 435 0.37 -10.23 -17.07
C ILE A 435 -1.06 -10.60 -16.69
N ALA A 436 -1.48 -10.23 -15.49
CA ALA A 436 -2.89 -10.27 -15.10
C ALA A 436 -3.55 -8.93 -15.44
N PHE A 437 -4.82 -8.95 -15.84
CA PHE A 437 -5.58 -7.74 -16.19
C PHE A 437 -7.07 -7.92 -15.88
N ALA A 438 -7.77 -6.81 -15.64
CA ALA A 438 -9.21 -6.79 -15.45
C ALA A 438 -9.93 -6.71 -16.80
N SER A 439 -11.03 -7.46 -16.95
CA SER A 439 -11.80 -7.51 -18.18
C SER A 439 -13.28 -7.78 -17.94
N ASP A 440 -14.17 -7.15 -18.72
CA ASP A 440 -15.62 -7.38 -18.69
C ASP A 440 -16.15 -8.26 -19.86
N ARG A 441 -15.24 -8.98 -20.54
CA ARG A 441 -15.54 -9.92 -21.65
C ARG A 441 -16.67 -10.93 -21.37
N GLY A 442 -16.88 -11.30 -20.11
CA GLY A 442 -17.89 -12.27 -19.67
C GLY A 442 -19.23 -11.67 -19.26
N GLY A 443 -19.46 -10.38 -19.50
CA GLY A 443 -20.65 -9.64 -19.03
C GLY A 443 -20.55 -9.17 -17.58
N ALA A 444 -19.49 -9.55 -16.86
CA ALA A 444 -19.12 -9.07 -15.54
C ALA A 444 -17.59 -8.94 -15.46
N TRP A 445 -17.11 -8.10 -14.55
CA TRP A 445 -15.68 -7.93 -14.29
C TRP A 445 -15.05 -9.25 -13.79
N ALA A 446 -13.94 -9.62 -14.41
CA ALA A 446 -13.14 -10.78 -14.06
C ALA A 446 -11.64 -10.46 -14.19
N ILE A 447 -10.81 -11.26 -13.55
CA ILE A 447 -9.36 -11.23 -13.75
C ILE A 447 -8.99 -12.26 -14.81
N TRP A 448 -8.21 -11.82 -15.78
CA TRP A 448 -7.65 -12.61 -16.87
C TRP A 448 -6.13 -12.59 -16.79
N ALA A 449 -5.49 -13.57 -17.42
CA ALA A 449 -4.04 -13.64 -17.55
C ALA A 449 -3.64 -13.84 -19.01
N MET A 450 -2.48 -13.31 -19.37
CA MET A 450 -1.84 -13.51 -20.68
C MET A 450 -0.33 -13.55 -20.54
N ARG A 451 0.36 -14.05 -21.57
CA ARG A 451 1.81 -13.92 -21.68
C ARG A 451 2.19 -12.47 -22.03
N PRO A 452 3.43 -12.03 -21.76
CA PRO A 452 3.91 -10.68 -22.09
C PRO A 452 3.78 -10.29 -23.57
N ASP A 453 3.76 -11.28 -24.47
CA ASP A 453 3.55 -11.05 -25.90
C ASP A 453 2.06 -10.90 -26.30
N GLY A 454 1.14 -10.98 -25.34
CA GLY A 454 -0.30 -10.89 -25.51
C GLY A 454 -0.99 -12.23 -25.83
N SER A 455 -0.23 -13.32 -26.00
CA SER A 455 -0.78 -14.64 -26.31
C SER A 455 -1.29 -15.37 -25.05
N GLY A 456 -2.06 -16.45 -25.26
CA GLY A 456 -2.52 -17.32 -24.18
C GLY A 456 -3.49 -16.65 -23.19
N GLN A 457 -4.32 -15.73 -23.68
CA GLN A 457 -5.30 -15.03 -22.85
C GLN A 457 -6.37 -16.00 -22.32
N HIS A 458 -6.55 -16.06 -21.01
CA HIS A 458 -7.57 -16.90 -20.38
C HIS A 458 -8.06 -16.29 -19.07
N LYS A 459 -9.31 -16.58 -18.71
CA LYS A 459 -9.91 -16.11 -17.46
C LYS A 459 -9.30 -16.85 -16.28
N LEU A 460 -8.95 -16.13 -15.21
CA LEU A 460 -8.55 -16.72 -13.92
C LEU A 460 -9.79 -16.92 -13.05
N PHE A 461 -10.51 -15.83 -12.75
CA PHE A 461 -11.68 -15.88 -11.88
C PHE A 461 -12.57 -14.64 -12.02
N ASP A 462 -13.84 -14.77 -11.67
CA ASP A 462 -14.81 -13.66 -11.67
C ASP A 462 -14.70 -12.81 -10.40
N LEU A 463 -14.78 -11.48 -10.51
CA LEU A 463 -14.64 -10.57 -9.37
C LEU A 463 -15.93 -10.45 -8.55
N GLY A 464 -17.08 -10.46 -9.23
CA GLY A 464 -18.40 -10.28 -8.59
C GLY A 464 -18.72 -8.83 -8.20
N GLY A 465 -17.95 -7.85 -8.67
CA GLY A 465 -18.14 -6.43 -8.38
C GLY A 465 -17.14 -5.52 -9.12
N PRO A 466 -17.28 -4.19 -9.01
CA PRO A 466 -16.34 -3.24 -9.60
C PRO A 466 -15.02 -3.14 -8.81
N LEU A 467 -14.01 -2.58 -9.48
CA LEU A 467 -12.66 -2.28 -8.98
C LEU A 467 -12.44 -0.76 -8.81
N GLU A 468 -11.35 -0.35 -8.16
CA GLU A 468 -10.94 1.07 -8.01
C GLU A 468 -9.42 1.29 -8.07
#